data_AF-A0A358N5Z2-F1
#
_entry.id   AF-A0A358N5Z2-F1
#
_cell.length_a   1.000
_cell.length_b   1.000
_cell.length_c   1.000
_cell.angle_alpha   90.00
_cell.angle_beta   90.00
_cell.angle_gamma   90.00
#
_symmetry.space_group_name_H-M   'P 1'
#
loop_
_entity.id
_entity.type
_entity.pdbx_description
1 polymer ?
#
loop_
_entity_poly.entity_id
_entity_poly.type
_entity_poly.pdbx_seq_one_letter_code
_entity_poly.pdbx_strand_id
1 'polypeptide(L)'
;MINMLVDAEMAETHDVAGSKLDGMSDSEVVEFLRSRTPAQLNRGYRRPNGKGSMDWGDFDQPNIPTKYRRKGKPEFVYGFADGHLVSKDVDFGEGNWFPKPVMIGTDHDENKYFHYGHFKSVFDNAMKGDVSLNKAIEDGLDGQSRVRFESVPEFKTGWNFINRMTTGLFTWYGAQNPARAMVHSNSASPVYVFRFDYGSGNYDLKYPNQESHRFFLGASHSFELPFFFDWMDVEPPKWMRWQKHQWNDRNYPGRKSLVRAMTAYLRAFLHSPDGAIRKDADMPIEWQAWTADEERFITFDADAKSQQIRMNSTELVPSPDDVRRELEAWNHPPTIDYIKYFIIYSYQHNWY
;
A
#
# COMPACT_ATOMS: atom_id res chain seq x y z
N MET A 1 -8.43 22.30 9.93
CA MET A 1 -8.51 23.59 10.65
C MET A 1 -9.82 23.87 11.43
N ILE A 2 -11.02 23.55 10.90
CA ILE A 2 -12.32 23.82 11.58
C ILE A 2 -12.36 23.34 13.04
N ASN A 3 -11.93 22.10 13.31
CA ASN A 3 -11.91 21.56 14.68
C ASN A 3 -11.00 22.36 15.63
N MET A 4 -9.89 22.92 15.13
CA MET A 4 -9.00 23.73 15.95
C MET A 4 -9.62 25.07 16.33
N LEU A 5 -10.44 25.66 15.46
CA LEU A 5 -11.12 26.92 15.76
C LEU A 5 -12.17 26.72 16.86
N VAL A 6 -12.89 25.60 16.83
CA VAL A 6 -13.82 25.21 17.91
C VAL A 6 -13.05 24.90 19.21
N ASP A 7 -12.01 24.08 19.14
CA ASP A 7 -11.16 23.73 20.31
C ASP A 7 -10.48 24.96 20.95
N ALA A 8 -10.19 26.00 20.16
CA ALA A 8 -9.61 27.25 20.63
C ALA A 8 -10.66 28.26 21.12
N GLU A 9 -11.93 27.86 21.19
CA GLU A 9 -13.07 28.71 21.58
C GLU A 9 -13.21 29.96 20.67
N MET A 10 -12.69 29.89 19.45
CA MET A 10 -12.80 30.96 18.45
C MET A 10 -14.09 30.88 17.63
N ALA A 11 -14.83 29.77 17.78
CA ALA A 11 -16.14 29.52 17.20
C ALA A 11 -16.91 28.51 18.08
N GLU A 12 -18.19 28.74 18.29
CA GLU A 12 -19.03 27.89 19.15
C GLU A 12 -19.47 26.59 18.45
N THR A 13 -19.47 26.58 17.11
CA THR A 13 -19.91 25.45 16.29
C THR A 13 -19.01 25.26 15.08
N HIS A 14 -19.04 24.07 14.48
CA HIS A 14 -18.32 23.78 13.24
C HIS A 14 -18.75 24.65 12.06
N ASP A 15 -20.04 25.00 11.97
CA ASP A 15 -20.53 25.88 10.90
C ASP A 15 -19.99 27.31 11.08
N VAL A 16 -20.00 27.83 12.32
CA VAL A 16 -19.41 29.15 12.63
C VAL A 16 -17.89 29.13 12.38
N ALA A 17 -17.21 28.05 12.74
CA ALA A 17 -15.80 27.87 12.44
C ALA A 17 -15.51 27.82 10.93
N GLY A 18 -16.39 27.20 10.14
CA GLY A 18 -16.32 27.21 8.68
C GLY A 18 -16.41 28.61 8.11
N SER A 19 -17.47 29.37 8.47
CA SER A 19 -17.62 30.76 8.02
C SER A 19 -16.49 31.67 8.49
N LYS A 20 -15.97 31.45 9.70
CA LYS A 20 -14.81 32.20 10.21
C LYS A 20 -13.56 31.90 9.39
N LEU A 21 -13.29 30.63 9.12
CA LEU A 21 -12.16 30.22 8.29
C LEU A 21 -12.26 30.81 6.88
N ASP A 22 -13.44 30.79 6.25
CA ASP A 22 -13.67 31.38 4.93
C ASP A 22 -13.39 32.91 4.89
N GLY A 23 -13.44 33.57 6.05
CA GLY A 23 -13.13 35.00 6.21
C GLY A 23 -11.69 35.30 6.65
N MET A 24 -10.86 34.30 6.97
CA MET A 24 -9.47 34.51 7.37
C MET A 24 -8.57 34.66 6.14
N SER A 25 -7.66 35.64 6.18
CA SER A 25 -6.55 35.73 5.24
C SER A 25 -5.52 34.62 5.46
N ASP A 26 -4.72 34.32 4.44
CA ASP A 26 -3.61 33.36 4.55
C ASP A 26 -2.65 33.72 5.70
N SER A 27 -2.39 35.00 5.93
CA SER A 27 -1.56 35.47 7.06
C SER A 27 -2.19 35.15 8.41
N GLU A 28 -3.50 35.36 8.58
CA GLU A 28 -4.21 35.04 9.82
C GLU A 28 -4.26 33.53 10.06
N VAL A 29 -4.43 32.74 9.00
CA VAL A 29 -4.33 31.28 9.05
C VAL A 29 -2.94 30.86 9.53
N VAL A 30 -1.88 31.38 8.93
CA VAL A 30 -0.50 31.05 9.30
C VAL A 30 -0.19 31.46 10.74
N GLU A 31 -0.57 32.66 11.16
CA GLU A 31 -0.39 33.11 12.54
C GLU A 31 -1.16 32.25 13.54
N PHE A 32 -2.41 31.93 13.22
CA PHE A 32 -3.22 31.02 14.03
C PHE A 32 -2.53 29.66 14.18
N LEU A 33 -2.10 29.03 13.09
CA LEU A 33 -1.40 27.74 13.10
C LEU A 33 -0.09 27.81 13.91
N ARG A 34 0.74 28.85 13.72
CA ARG A 34 2.01 29.03 14.43
C ARG A 34 1.83 29.25 15.94
N SER A 35 0.69 29.81 16.35
CA SER A 35 0.37 30.01 17.76
C SER A 35 -0.11 28.74 18.47
N ARG A 36 -0.33 27.63 17.74
CA ARG A 36 -0.78 26.36 18.33
C ARG A 36 0.41 25.46 18.69
N THR A 37 0.25 24.72 19.76
CA THR A 37 1.16 23.62 20.11
C THR A 37 1.03 22.45 19.11
N PRO A 38 2.04 21.59 18.96
CA PRO A 38 1.94 20.39 18.12
C PRO A 38 0.75 19.48 18.49
N ALA A 39 0.41 19.37 19.78
CA ALA A 39 -0.74 18.59 20.22
C ALA A 39 -2.09 19.22 19.80
N GLN A 40 -2.18 20.55 19.75
CA GLN A 40 -3.36 21.27 19.23
C GLN A 40 -3.48 21.13 17.72
N LEU A 41 -2.38 21.28 16.98
CA LEU A 41 -2.34 21.01 15.55
C LEU A 41 -2.81 19.59 15.26
N ASN A 42 -2.33 18.61 16.04
CA ASN A 42 -2.72 17.21 15.87
C ASN A 42 -4.23 16.95 16.09
N ARG A 43 -4.88 17.74 16.96
CA ARG A 43 -6.35 17.66 17.14
C ARG A 43 -7.12 18.22 15.96
N GLY A 44 -6.55 19.18 15.23
CA GLY A 44 -7.11 19.65 13.96
C GLY A 44 -7.33 18.55 12.94
N TYR A 45 -6.52 17.49 13.02
CA TYR A 45 -6.64 16.29 12.20
C TYR A 45 -7.53 15.20 12.78
N ARG A 46 -8.34 15.47 13.82
CA ARG A 46 -9.35 14.50 14.32
C ARG A 46 -10.69 14.72 13.64
N ARG A 47 -11.53 13.68 13.58
CA ARG A 47 -12.90 13.83 13.08
C ARG A 47 -13.69 14.78 13.99
N PRO A 48 -14.65 15.56 13.47
CA PRO A 48 -15.50 16.46 14.26
C PRO A 48 -16.20 15.80 15.45
N ASN A 49 -16.49 14.50 15.36
CA ASN A 49 -17.12 13.72 16.42
C ASN A 49 -16.14 13.16 17.48
N GLY A 50 -14.86 13.56 17.43
CA GLY A 50 -13.81 13.12 18.34
C GLY A 50 -13.36 11.66 18.18
N LYS A 51 -13.98 10.88 17.27
CA LYS A 51 -13.69 9.46 17.08
C LYS A 51 -12.64 9.25 15.99
N GLY A 52 -11.38 9.29 16.38
CA GLY A 52 -10.22 9.00 15.53
C GLY A 52 -9.75 10.20 14.71
N SER A 53 -8.68 9.99 13.93
CA SER A 53 -8.19 10.98 12.98
C SER A 53 -9.16 11.14 11.81
N MET A 54 -9.25 12.34 11.23
CA MET A 54 -9.76 12.51 9.86
C MET A 54 -9.00 11.51 9.01
N ASP A 55 -9.78 10.62 8.42
CA ASP A 55 -9.25 9.55 7.61
C ASP A 55 -9.29 10.02 6.17
N TRP A 56 -8.51 9.43 5.30
CA TRP A 56 -8.40 9.84 3.90
C TRP A 56 -9.71 9.64 3.11
N GLY A 57 -10.83 9.30 3.75
CA GLY A 57 -12.14 9.14 3.10
C GLY A 57 -13.02 10.39 3.13
N ASP A 58 -12.54 11.51 3.69
CA ASP A 58 -13.38 12.68 3.95
C ASP A 58 -13.37 13.75 2.83
N PHE A 59 -12.78 13.46 1.66
CA PHE A 59 -12.58 14.40 0.56
C PHE A 59 -13.87 15.06 0.00
N ASP A 60 -13.92 16.39 0.06
CA ASP A 60 -14.79 17.25 -0.75
C ASP A 60 -13.99 17.80 -1.95
N GLN A 61 -13.80 16.95 -2.96
CA GLN A 61 -13.11 17.29 -4.20
C GLN A 61 -14.13 17.37 -5.36
N PRO A 62 -14.06 18.39 -6.23
CA PRO A 62 -15.06 18.62 -7.27
C PRO A 62 -15.09 17.54 -8.38
N ASN A 63 -14.05 16.71 -8.49
CA ASN A 63 -13.97 15.59 -9.44
C ASN A 63 -14.50 14.26 -8.88
N ILE A 64 -14.82 14.18 -7.58
CA ILE A 64 -15.42 12.99 -6.97
C ILE A 64 -16.94 13.08 -7.14
N PRO A 65 -17.65 12.03 -7.61
CA PRO A 65 -19.11 12.04 -7.62
C PRO A 65 -19.68 12.37 -6.23
N THR A 66 -20.69 13.25 -6.16
CA THR A 66 -21.26 13.76 -4.90
C THR A 66 -21.68 12.64 -3.93
N LYS A 67 -22.08 11.47 -4.43
CA LYS A 67 -22.38 10.28 -3.60
C LYS A 67 -21.19 9.72 -2.81
N TYR A 68 -19.96 10.07 -3.19
CA TYR A 68 -18.72 9.68 -2.50
C TYR A 68 -18.04 10.85 -1.78
N ARG A 69 -18.54 12.07 -1.93
CA ARG A 69 -18.03 13.22 -1.18
C ARG A 69 -18.52 13.12 0.26
N ARG A 70 -17.59 13.20 1.19
CA ARG A 70 -17.90 13.58 2.58
C ARG A 70 -17.44 15.03 2.75
N LYS A 71 -18.11 15.78 3.63
CA LYS A 71 -17.68 17.14 3.96
C LYS A 71 -16.44 17.06 4.86
N GLY A 72 -15.25 17.28 4.32
CA GLY A 72 -14.02 17.42 5.10
C GLY A 72 -12.73 17.14 4.33
N LYS A 73 -12.20 18.12 3.59
CA LYS A 73 -10.90 18.00 2.90
C LYS A 73 -9.81 17.49 3.86
N PRO A 74 -9.17 16.33 3.64
CA PRO A 74 -7.94 16.03 4.35
C PRO A 74 -6.82 16.93 3.80
N GLU A 75 -6.01 17.42 4.71
CA GLU A 75 -4.97 18.45 4.50
C GLU A 75 -3.58 17.82 4.20
N PHE A 76 -3.52 16.52 3.87
CA PHE A 76 -2.27 15.85 3.53
C PHE A 76 -2.13 15.71 2.00
N VAL A 77 -1.21 16.49 1.43
CA VAL A 77 -0.64 16.22 0.11
C VAL A 77 0.73 15.60 0.34
N TYR A 78 1.01 14.44 -0.26
CA TYR A 78 2.24 13.65 -0.10
C TYR A 78 3.48 14.29 -0.77
N GLY A 79 3.61 15.61 -0.66
CA GLY A 79 4.49 16.44 -1.49
C GLY A 79 3.69 17.05 -2.63
N PHE A 80 3.88 18.34 -2.85
CA PHE A 80 3.33 19.07 -4.00
C PHE A 80 4.48 19.82 -4.68
N ALA A 81 4.28 20.17 -5.95
CA ALA A 81 5.22 21.04 -6.64
C ALA A 81 5.18 22.45 -6.03
N ASP A 82 6.06 22.72 -5.07
CA ASP A 82 6.16 24.00 -4.36
C ASP A 82 7.00 25.04 -5.11
N GLY A 83 7.56 24.67 -6.26
CA GLY A 83 8.45 25.51 -7.06
C GLY A 83 9.88 25.60 -6.50
N HIS A 84 10.15 25.00 -5.33
CA HIS A 84 11.42 25.14 -4.60
C HIS A 84 12.12 23.79 -4.42
N LEU A 85 11.48 22.84 -3.72
CA LEU A 85 11.96 21.47 -3.57
C LEU A 85 11.60 20.62 -4.78
N VAL A 86 10.37 20.77 -5.27
CA VAL A 86 9.84 20.09 -6.46
C VAL A 86 9.22 21.16 -7.35
N SER A 87 9.86 21.41 -8.50
CA SER A 87 9.48 22.55 -9.37
C SER A 87 8.22 22.29 -10.20
N LYS A 88 7.89 21.02 -10.43
CA LYS A 88 6.71 20.53 -11.15
C LYS A 88 6.45 19.07 -10.78
N ASP A 89 5.31 18.53 -11.19
CA ASP A 89 5.00 17.12 -10.99
C ASP A 89 6.12 16.22 -11.54
N VAL A 90 6.41 15.13 -10.82
CA VAL A 90 7.53 14.25 -11.11
C VAL A 90 7.23 13.44 -12.38
N ASP A 91 8.03 13.65 -13.41
CA ASP A 91 8.06 12.82 -14.62
C ASP A 91 9.45 12.18 -14.79
N PHE A 92 9.52 10.86 -14.57
CA PHE A 92 10.76 10.10 -14.72
C PHE A 92 11.21 9.97 -16.19
N GLY A 93 10.30 10.13 -17.15
CA GLY A 93 10.58 9.99 -18.58
C GLY A 93 11.43 11.14 -19.13
N GLU A 94 11.31 12.34 -18.55
CA GLU A 94 12.15 13.49 -18.93
C GLU A 94 13.63 13.31 -18.55
N GLY A 95 13.95 12.35 -17.68
CA GLY A 95 15.31 12.18 -17.18
C GLY A 95 15.76 13.27 -16.20
N ASN A 96 14.85 14.13 -15.75
CA ASN A 96 15.14 15.19 -14.77
C ASN A 96 15.13 14.65 -13.32
N TRP A 97 15.87 13.56 -13.10
CA TRP A 97 16.03 12.90 -11.82
C TRP A 97 17.50 12.52 -11.62
N PHE A 98 17.92 12.30 -10.38
CA PHE A 98 19.32 12.04 -10.07
C PHE A 98 19.76 10.68 -10.64
N PRO A 99 20.67 10.62 -11.62
CA PRO A 99 20.97 9.41 -12.38
C PRO A 99 21.83 8.46 -11.54
N LYS A 100 21.17 7.73 -10.65
CA LYS A 100 21.76 6.69 -9.82
C LYS A 100 21.04 5.37 -10.06
N PRO A 101 21.72 4.25 -9.77
CA PRO A 101 21.07 2.95 -9.71
C PRO A 101 19.82 3.03 -8.83
N VAL A 102 18.74 2.41 -9.27
CA VAL A 102 17.46 2.39 -8.55
C VAL A 102 17.10 0.95 -8.21
N MET A 103 16.73 0.70 -6.97
CA MET A 103 16.02 -0.50 -6.54
C MET A 103 14.60 -0.09 -6.16
N ILE A 104 13.61 -0.68 -6.82
CA ILE A 104 12.19 -0.39 -6.61
C ILE A 104 11.40 -1.70 -6.60
N GLY A 105 10.26 -1.76 -5.94
CA GLY A 105 9.50 -2.99 -5.90
C GLY A 105 8.13 -2.85 -5.29
N THR A 106 7.49 -3.99 -5.13
CA THR A 106 6.09 -4.13 -4.70
C THR A 106 5.92 -5.45 -3.95
N ASP A 107 4.87 -5.54 -3.15
CA ASP A 107 4.43 -6.80 -2.56
C ASP A 107 3.36 -7.47 -3.43
N HIS A 108 3.22 -8.80 -3.37
CA HIS A 108 2.23 -9.53 -4.17
C HIS A 108 0.79 -9.13 -3.86
N ASP A 109 0.51 -8.75 -2.61
CA ASP A 109 -0.82 -8.48 -2.08
C ASP A 109 -0.92 -7.10 -1.42
N GLU A 110 -0.24 -6.09 -1.99
CA GLU A 110 -0.15 -4.68 -1.49
C GLU A 110 -1.36 -4.25 -0.65
N ASN A 111 -2.58 -4.40 -1.18
CA ASN A 111 -3.76 -3.81 -0.56
C ASN A 111 -4.53 -4.67 0.43
N LYS A 112 -4.21 -5.96 0.60
CA LYS A 112 -4.96 -6.85 1.51
C LYS A 112 -5.06 -6.28 2.92
N TYR A 113 -3.94 -5.78 3.46
CA TYR A 113 -3.91 -5.16 4.78
C TYR A 113 -4.74 -3.88 4.88
N PHE A 114 -4.76 -3.03 3.86
CA PHE A 114 -5.53 -1.78 3.87
C PHE A 114 -7.03 -2.02 3.89
N HIS A 115 -7.50 -3.13 3.30
CA HIS A 115 -8.92 -3.49 3.31
C HIS A 115 -9.41 -4.02 4.67
N TYR A 116 -8.50 -4.26 5.64
CA TYR A 116 -8.84 -4.66 7.01
C TYR A 116 -9.98 -3.81 7.62
N GLY A 117 -9.84 -2.48 7.56
CA GLY A 117 -10.81 -1.56 8.18
C GLY A 117 -12.22 -1.66 7.58
N HIS A 118 -12.32 -2.06 6.31
CA HIS A 118 -13.60 -2.13 5.59
C HIS A 118 -14.32 -3.46 5.77
N PHE A 119 -13.56 -4.53 6.05
CA PHE A 119 -14.06 -5.89 6.25
C PHE A 119 -13.74 -6.44 7.65
N LYS A 120 -13.67 -5.54 8.64
CA LYS A 120 -13.14 -5.80 9.98
C LYS A 120 -13.78 -7.00 10.68
N SER A 121 -15.10 -7.15 10.61
CA SER A 121 -15.81 -8.26 11.29
C SER A 121 -15.36 -9.63 10.78
N VAL A 122 -15.36 -9.80 9.45
CA VAL A 122 -14.88 -11.02 8.79
C VAL A 122 -13.41 -11.27 9.12
N PHE A 123 -12.58 -10.22 9.00
CA PHE A 123 -11.15 -10.32 9.23
C PHE A 123 -10.83 -10.71 10.68
N ASP A 124 -11.41 -10.03 11.68
CA ASP A 124 -11.16 -10.31 13.09
C ASP A 124 -11.58 -11.74 13.45
N ASN A 125 -12.71 -12.22 12.92
CA ASN A 125 -13.14 -13.60 13.11
C ASN A 125 -12.14 -14.58 12.48
N ALA A 126 -11.67 -14.28 11.28
CA ALA A 126 -10.72 -15.13 10.58
C ALA A 126 -9.37 -15.17 11.29
N MET A 127 -8.88 -14.04 11.82
CA MET A 127 -7.55 -13.98 12.46
C MET A 127 -7.50 -14.61 13.85
N LYS A 128 -8.65 -14.77 14.55
CA LYS A 128 -8.70 -15.53 15.81
C LYS A 128 -8.27 -16.99 15.64
N GLY A 129 -8.57 -17.58 14.47
CA GLY A 129 -8.20 -18.96 14.14
C GLY A 129 -9.04 -20.04 14.82
N ASP A 130 -10.11 -19.67 15.53
CA ASP A 130 -10.99 -20.60 16.24
C ASP A 130 -12.03 -21.29 15.33
N VAL A 131 -12.19 -20.79 14.10
CA VAL A 131 -13.16 -21.28 13.12
C VAL A 131 -12.52 -21.39 11.73
N SER A 132 -13.16 -22.14 10.83
CA SER A 132 -12.73 -22.20 9.43
C SER A 132 -12.88 -20.86 8.73
N LEU A 133 -12.12 -20.62 7.66
CA LEU A 133 -12.23 -19.39 6.86
C LEU A 133 -13.67 -19.14 6.39
N ASN A 134 -14.37 -20.17 5.91
CA ASN A 134 -15.76 -20.02 5.47
C ASN A 134 -16.68 -19.58 6.60
N LYS A 135 -16.53 -20.15 7.80
CA LYS A 135 -17.35 -19.79 8.96
C LYS A 135 -17.04 -18.36 9.44
N ALA A 136 -15.77 -17.97 9.45
CA ALA A 136 -15.36 -16.61 9.79
C ALA A 136 -15.97 -15.57 8.83
N ILE A 137 -16.01 -15.89 7.53
CA ILE A 137 -16.66 -15.05 6.52
C ILE A 137 -18.16 -14.97 6.78
N GLU A 138 -18.83 -16.11 6.91
CA GLU A 138 -20.26 -16.20 7.20
C GLU A 138 -20.65 -15.33 8.41
N ASP A 139 -19.92 -15.47 9.52
CA ASP A 139 -20.17 -14.73 10.76
C ASP A 139 -19.89 -13.22 10.67
N GLY A 140 -19.17 -12.79 9.64
CA GLY A 140 -18.83 -11.39 9.43
C GLY A 140 -19.60 -10.71 8.30
N LEU A 141 -20.45 -11.43 7.54
CA LEU A 141 -21.18 -10.88 6.40
C LEU A 141 -22.03 -9.66 6.80
N ASP A 142 -22.74 -9.75 7.92
CA ASP A 142 -23.62 -8.68 8.42
C ASP A 142 -22.86 -7.45 8.94
N GLY A 143 -21.58 -7.61 9.28
CA GLY A 143 -20.73 -6.57 9.87
C GLY A 143 -20.02 -5.67 8.84
N GLN A 144 -20.31 -5.82 7.56
CA GLN A 144 -19.60 -5.10 6.49
C GLN A 144 -20.20 -3.70 6.26
N SER A 145 -19.32 -2.70 6.19
CA SER A 145 -19.73 -1.29 6.21
C SER A 145 -19.77 -0.61 4.85
N ARG A 146 -19.08 -1.14 3.83
CA ARG A 146 -18.92 -0.49 2.52
C ARG A 146 -19.45 -1.31 1.35
N VAL A 147 -19.00 -2.56 1.25
CA VAL A 147 -19.51 -3.53 0.28
C VAL A 147 -20.22 -4.60 1.08
N ARG A 148 -21.40 -5.00 0.63
CA ARG A 148 -22.11 -6.14 1.20
C ARG A 148 -22.06 -7.27 0.18
N PHE A 149 -21.92 -8.47 0.68
CA PHE A 149 -21.99 -9.70 -0.11
C PHE A 149 -22.97 -10.63 0.62
N GLU A 150 -23.79 -11.34 -0.14
CA GLU A 150 -24.89 -12.15 0.40
C GLU A 150 -24.44 -13.55 0.80
N SER A 151 -23.26 -13.97 0.34
CA SER A 151 -22.76 -15.33 0.58
C SER A 151 -21.24 -15.39 0.67
N VAL A 152 -20.72 -16.47 1.28
CA VAL A 152 -19.27 -16.75 1.34
C VAL A 152 -18.62 -16.81 -0.05
N PRO A 153 -19.19 -17.51 -1.07
CA PRO A 153 -18.61 -17.53 -2.42
C PRO A 153 -18.56 -16.15 -3.08
N GLU A 154 -19.61 -15.35 -2.91
CA GLU A 154 -19.68 -13.99 -3.45
C GLU A 154 -18.64 -13.09 -2.76
N PHE A 155 -18.54 -13.17 -1.43
CA PHE A 155 -17.51 -12.47 -0.67
C PHE A 155 -16.11 -12.84 -1.14
N LYS A 156 -15.80 -14.13 -1.29
CA LYS A 156 -14.47 -14.57 -1.73
C LYS A 156 -14.12 -14.05 -3.12
N THR A 157 -15.08 -14.11 -4.03
CA THR A 157 -14.96 -13.63 -5.41
C THR A 157 -14.75 -12.11 -5.43
N GLY A 158 -15.58 -11.36 -4.72
CA GLY A 158 -15.48 -9.91 -4.61
C GLY A 158 -14.22 -9.43 -3.87
N TRP A 159 -13.83 -10.09 -2.78
CA TRP A 159 -12.59 -9.81 -2.03
C TRP A 159 -11.36 -9.99 -2.93
N ASN A 160 -11.24 -11.13 -3.61
CA ASN A 160 -10.11 -11.39 -4.50
C ASN A 160 -10.07 -10.38 -5.66
N PHE A 161 -11.24 -10.06 -6.22
CA PHE A 161 -11.35 -9.05 -7.27
C PHE A 161 -10.88 -7.67 -6.79
N ILE A 162 -11.42 -7.17 -5.68
CA ILE A 162 -11.02 -5.91 -5.04
C ILE A 162 -9.50 -5.87 -4.81
N ASN A 163 -8.95 -6.91 -4.20
CA ASN A 163 -7.53 -6.95 -3.86
C ASN A 163 -6.65 -6.95 -5.09
N ARG A 164 -6.91 -7.82 -6.06
CA ARG A 164 -6.13 -7.89 -7.30
C ARG A 164 -6.14 -6.56 -8.06
N MET A 165 -7.31 -5.93 -8.16
CA MET A 165 -7.48 -4.65 -8.84
C MET A 165 -6.70 -3.53 -8.15
N THR A 166 -6.83 -3.44 -6.82
CA THR A 166 -6.17 -2.38 -6.04
C THR A 166 -4.67 -2.58 -5.95
N THR A 167 -4.20 -3.81 -5.72
CA THR A 167 -2.77 -4.18 -5.80
C THR A 167 -2.18 -3.90 -7.18
N GLY A 168 -2.88 -4.27 -8.26
CA GLY A 168 -2.43 -3.98 -9.62
C GLY A 168 -2.10 -2.51 -9.83
N LEU A 169 -2.92 -1.60 -9.30
CA LEU A 169 -2.67 -0.16 -9.37
C LEU A 169 -1.46 0.28 -8.55
N PHE A 170 -1.28 -0.27 -7.35
CA PHE A 170 -0.09 -0.02 -6.51
C PHE A 170 1.18 -0.45 -7.18
N THR A 171 1.19 -1.64 -7.74
CA THR A 171 2.33 -2.12 -8.51
C THR A 171 2.57 -1.28 -9.76
N TRP A 172 1.50 -0.91 -10.47
CA TRP A 172 1.58 -0.12 -11.70
C TRP A 172 2.22 1.24 -11.45
N TYR A 173 1.65 2.04 -10.56
CA TYR A 173 2.08 3.41 -10.31
C TYR A 173 3.31 3.49 -9.39
N GLY A 174 3.44 2.55 -8.46
CA GLY A 174 4.49 2.54 -7.45
C GLY A 174 5.80 1.92 -7.94
N ALA A 175 5.77 0.98 -8.89
CA ALA A 175 6.98 0.27 -9.33
C ALA A 175 7.12 0.20 -10.85
N GLN A 176 6.12 -0.31 -11.56
CA GLN A 176 6.25 -0.65 -12.99
C GLN A 176 6.39 0.58 -13.89
N ASN A 177 5.53 1.58 -13.75
CA ASN A 177 5.62 2.83 -14.54
C ASN A 177 6.89 3.62 -14.24
N PRO A 178 7.27 3.85 -12.97
CA PRO A 178 8.55 4.49 -12.67
C PRO A 178 9.72 3.73 -13.29
N ALA A 179 9.77 2.41 -13.18
CA ALA A 179 10.83 1.61 -13.77
C ALA A 179 10.89 1.76 -15.31
N ARG A 180 9.74 1.62 -15.99
CA ARG A 180 9.63 1.85 -17.45
C ARG A 180 10.11 3.25 -17.84
N ALA A 181 9.62 4.28 -17.17
CA ALA A 181 9.98 5.66 -17.46
C ALA A 181 11.48 5.91 -17.24
N MET A 182 12.08 5.36 -16.18
CA MET A 182 13.51 5.48 -15.91
C MET A 182 14.37 4.80 -16.99
N VAL A 183 14.03 3.60 -17.45
CA VAL A 183 14.83 2.88 -18.47
C VAL A 183 14.66 3.44 -19.89
N HIS A 184 13.59 4.18 -20.15
CA HIS A 184 13.39 4.92 -21.40
C HIS A 184 13.90 6.37 -21.34
N SER A 185 14.31 6.84 -20.16
CA SER A 185 14.96 8.15 -20.02
C SER A 185 16.39 8.11 -20.54
N ASN A 186 17.02 9.28 -20.69
CA ASN A 186 18.43 9.38 -21.09
C ASN A 186 19.43 8.93 -19.99
N SER A 187 18.96 8.33 -18.89
CA SER A 187 19.80 7.86 -17.79
C SER A 187 20.43 6.50 -18.12
N ALA A 188 21.75 6.39 -17.97
CA ALA A 188 22.46 5.11 -18.10
C ALA A 188 22.41 4.26 -16.81
N SER A 189 21.63 4.66 -15.80
CA SER A 189 21.63 3.99 -14.49
C SER A 189 20.79 2.71 -14.50
N PRO A 190 21.29 1.60 -13.92
CA PRO A 190 20.53 0.36 -13.87
C PRO A 190 19.32 0.48 -12.94
N VAL A 191 18.20 -0.08 -13.37
CA VAL A 191 16.96 -0.15 -12.60
C VAL A 191 16.70 -1.61 -12.22
N TYR A 192 16.48 -1.86 -10.94
CA TYR A 192 16.24 -3.18 -10.38
C TYR A 192 14.85 -3.24 -9.79
N VAL A 193 14.00 -4.12 -10.33
CA VAL A 193 12.63 -4.29 -9.87
C VAL A 193 12.48 -5.61 -9.10
N PHE A 194 11.77 -5.58 -7.96
CA PHE A 194 11.42 -6.78 -7.21
C PHE A 194 9.93 -6.91 -6.94
N ARG A 195 9.50 -8.16 -6.67
CA ARG A 195 8.22 -8.48 -6.06
C ARG A 195 8.43 -9.37 -4.84
N PHE A 196 7.82 -9.04 -3.71
CA PHE A 196 7.86 -9.87 -2.52
C PHE A 196 6.58 -10.74 -2.43
N ASP A 197 6.76 -12.06 -2.37
CA ASP A 197 5.68 -13.06 -2.46
C ASP A 197 5.51 -13.89 -1.16
N TYR A 198 6.37 -13.74 -0.16
CA TYR A 198 6.28 -14.57 1.06
C TYR A 198 4.95 -14.34 1.79
N GLY A 199 4.16 -15.41 1.90
CA GLY A 199 2.82 -15.37 2.51
C GLY A 199 1.66 -15.28 1.50
N SER A 200 1.94 -15.00 0.21
CA SER A 200 0.92 -14.97 -0.88
C SER A 200 0.22 -16.31 -1.10
N GLY A 201 0.83 -17.40 -0.61
CA GLY A 201 0.26 -18.74 -0.61
C GLY A 201 0.76 -19.65 -1.73
N ASN A 202 1.94 -19.35 -2.28
CA ASN A 202 2.67 -20.25 -3.18
C ASN A 202 3.12 -21.54 -2.46
N TYR A 203 3.33 -21.48 -1.14
CA TYR A 203 3.87 -22.59 -0.35
C TYR A 203 3.08 -22.86 0.93
N ASP A 204 3.16 -24.10 1.43
CA ASP A 204 2.73 -24.44 2.78
C ASP A 204 3.82 -24.02 3.79
N LEU A 205 3.54 -22.95 4.52
CA LEU A 205 4.44 -22.32 5.49
C LEU A 205 4.24 -22.90 6.90
N LYS A 206 3.39 -23.92 7.06
CA LYS A 206 3.25 -24.75 8.26
C LYS A 206 2.86 -23.98 9.54
N TYR A 207 2.23 -22.81 9.41
CA TYR A 207 1.73 -22.03 10.54
C TYR A 207 0.21 -22.22 10.76
N PRO A 208 -0.29 -22.07 11.99
CA PRO A 208 -1.72 -22.23 12.29
C PRO A 208 -2.57 -21.23 11.49
N ASN A 209 -3.76 -21.65 11.06
CA ASN A 209 -4.70 -20.76 10.38
C ASN A 209 -4.13 -20.11 9.09
N GLN A 210 -3.29 -20.85 8.37
CA GLN A 210 -2.64 -20.38 7.15
C GLN A 210 -3.61 -19.98 6.04
N GLU A 211 -4.73 -20.67 5.89
CA GLU A 211 -5.74 -20.32 4.89
C GLU A 211 -6.26 -18.89 5.09
N SER A 212 -6.60 -18.52 6.33
CA SER A 212 -7.09 -17.18 6.65
C SER A 212 -6.03 -16.11 6.46
N HIS A 213 -4.79 -16.35 6.91
CA HIS A 213 -3.71 -15.37 6.74
C HIS A 213 -3.37 -15.18 5.26
N ARG A 214 -3.28 -16.26 4.47
CA ARG A 214 -3.11 -16.16 3.01
C ARG A 214 -4.22 -15.34 2.36
N PHE A 215 -5.46 -15.60 2.76
CA PHE A 215 -6.63 -14.99 2.17
C PHE A 215 -6.72 -13.48 2.51
N PHE A 216 -6.50 -13.11 3.78
CA PHE A 216 -6.70 -11.75 4.28
C PHE A 216 -5.46 -10.87 4.35
N LEU A 217 -4.26 -11.46 4.40
CA LEU A 217 -3.00 -10.73 4.51
C LEU A 217 -2.12 -11.00 3.30
N GLY A 218 -1.87 -12.27 2.99
CA GLY A 218 -0.94 -12.61 1.92
C GLY A 218 0.46 -12.01 2.16
N ALA A 219 1.11 -11.57 1.09
CA ALA A 219 2.27 -10.68 1.13
C ALA A 219 1.79 -9.21 1.02
N SER A 220 1.26 -8.66 2.12
CA SER A 220 0.71 -7.30 2.16
C SER A 220 1.77 -6.21 2.20
N HIS A 221 1.36 -4.97 1.91
CA HIS A 221 2.20 -3.78 2.02
C HIS A 221 3.08 -3.77 3.27
N SER A 222 4.38 -3.52 3.08
CA SER A 222 5.39 -3.41 4.13
C SER A 222 5.77 -4.73 4.81
N PHE A 223 5.35 -5.90 4.29
CA PHE A 223 5.67 -7.20 4.87
C PHE A 223 7.06 -7.73 4.47
N GLU A 224 7.68 -7.12 3.48
CA GLU A 224 9.06 -7.32 3.03
C GLU A 224 10.10 -6.70 3.97
N LEU A 225 9.74 -5.64 4.71
CA LEU A 225 10.67 -4.88 5.56
C LEU A 225 11.46 -5.75 6.57
N PRO A 226 10.86 -6.71 7.30
CA PRO A 226 11.60 -7.56 8.23
C PRO A 226 12.65 -8.43 7.53
N PHE A 227 12.49 -8.69 6.23
CA PHE A 227 13.42 -9.49 5.45
C PHE A 227 14.62 -8.67 4.95
N PHE A 228 14.43 -7.38 4.66
CA PHE A 228 15.54 -6.47 4.34
C PHE A 228 16.40 -6.13 5.57
N PHE A 229 15.78 -6.01 6.75
CA PHE A 229 16.45 -5.50 7.95
C PHE A 229 16.72 -6.56 9.04
N ASP A 230 16.46 -7.83 8.75
CA ASP A 230 16.59 -8.97 9.66
C ASP A 230 15.87 -8.75 11.02
N TRP A 231 14.58 -8.40 10.96
CA TRP A 231 13.76 -8.21 12.16
C TRP A 231 13.06 -9.49 12.63
N MET A 232 13.50 -10.66 12.17
CA MET A 232 12.81 -11.94 12.45
C MET A 232 12.91 -12.37 13.92
N ASP A 233 13.93 -11.88 14.63
CA ASP A 233 14.26 -12.28 16.01
C ASP A 233 13.94 -11.15 17.02
N VAL A 234 13.25 -10.09 16.60
CA VAL A 234 12.83 -8.96 17.45
C VAL A 234 11.31 -8.83 17.49
N GLU A 235 10.79 -8.11 18.49
CA GLU A 235 9.35 -7.80 18.53
C GLU A 235 8.99 -6.86 17.37
N PRO A 236 8.10 -7.28 16.46
CA PRO A 236 7.76 -6.44 15.32
C PRO A 236 6.96 -5.21 15.76
N PRO A 237 7.02 -4.11 14.98
CA PRO A 237 6.16 -2.96 15.22
C PRO A 237 4.67 -3.34 15.30
N LYS A 238 3.89 -2.61 16.10
CA LYS A 238 2.46 -2.91 16.34
C LYS A 238 1.61 -3.06 15.08
N TRP A 239 1.97 -2.35 14.00
CA TRP A 239 1.25 -2.41 12.72
C TRP A 239 1.52 -3.72 11.95
N MET A 240 2.61 -4.45 12.26
CA MET A 240 2.98 -5.75 11.67
C MET A 240 2.56 -6.95 12.50
N ARG A 241 1.83 -6.75 13.61
CA ARG A 241 1.53 -7.81 14.58
C ARG A 241 0.93 -9.09 13.97
N TRP A 242 0.16 -8.95 12.88
CA TRP A 242 -0.47 -10.10 12.22
C TRP A 242 0.50 -10.96 11.42
N GLN A 243 1.60 -10.36 10.92
CA GLN A 243 2.64 -11.12 10.23
C GLN A 243 3.37 -12.05 11.20
N LYS A 244 3.53 -11.65 12.47
CA LYS A 244 4.15 -12.47 13.52
C LYS A 244 3.45 -13.82 13.72
N HIS A 245 2.13 -13.88 13.53
CA HIS A 245 1.39 -15.15 13.64
C HIS A 245 1.74 -16.14 12.52
N GLN A 246 2.34 -15.65 11.43
CA GLN A 246 2.88 -16.49 10.37
C GLN A 246 4.28 -17.02 10.70
N TRP A 247 4.93 -16.55 11.78
CA TRP A 247 6.29 -16.91 12.14
C TRP A 247 6.30 -17.99 13.22
N ASN A 248 6.98 -19.09 12.94
CA ASN A 248 7.22 -20.14 13.93
C ASN A 248 8.50 -20.92 13.59
N ASP A 249 8.85 -21.88 14.44
CA ASP A 249 10.06 -22.71 14.30
C ASP A 249 10.04 -23.54 13.00
N ARG A 250 8.86 -23.96 12.53
CA ARG A 250 8.74 -24.83 11.35
C ARG A 250 9.08 -24.11 10.06
N ASN A 251 8.86 -22.80 9.99
CA ASN A 251 9.22 -21.97 8.84
C ASN A 251 10.39 -21.02 9.09
N TYR A 252 10.99 -21.08 10.26
CA TYR A 252 12.18 -20.29 10.59
C TYR A 252 13.33 -20.52 9.60
N PRO A 253 13.67 -21.76 9.18
CA PRO A 253 14.75 -21.98 8.22
C PRO A 253 14.50 -21.26 6.88
N GLY A 254 13.30 -21.39 6.30
CA GLY A 254 12.96 -20.73 5.06
C GLY A 254 12.96 -19.21 5.15
N ARG A 255 12.38 -18.65 6.22
CA ARG A 255 12.41 -17.19 6.48
C ARG A 255 13.83 -16.67 6.62
N LYS A 256 14.66 -17.31 7.44
CA LYS A 256 16.04 -16.86 7.69
C LYS A 256 16.92 -17.01 6.45
N SER A 257 16.68 -18.04 5.64
CA SER A 257 17.29 -18.19 4.32
C SER A 257 16.95 -16.98 3.44
N LEU A 258 15.66 -16.63 3.32
CA LEU A 258 15.22 -15.48 2.51
C LEU A 258 15.80 -14.15 3.01
N VAL A 259 15.82 -13.92 4.33
CA VAL A 259 16.46 -12.74 4.94
C VAL A 259 17.91 -12.61 4.51
N ARG A 260 18.69 -13.70 4.61
CA ARG A 260 20.11 -13.70 4.21
C ARG A 260 20.27 -13.30 2.76
N ALA A 261 19.47 -13.87 1.86
CA ALA A 261 19.53 -13.55 0.44
C ALA A 261 19.10 -12.10 0.14
N MET A 262 17.99 -11.61 0.70
CA MET A 262 17.52 -10.22 0.49
C MET A 262 18.51 -9.20 1.05
N THR A 263 19.12 -9.49 2.20
CA THR A 263 20.17 -8.64 2.79
C THR A 263 21.43 -8.64 1.92
N ALA A 264 21.79 -9.77 1.31
CA ALA A 264 22.91 -9.86 0.37
C ALA A 264 22.66 -8.99 -0.88
N TYR A 265 21.47 -9.07 -1.48
CA TYR A 265 21.10 -8.20 -2.61
C TYR A 265 21.13 -6.70 -2.24
N LEU A 266 20.56 -6.33 -1.08
CA LEU A 266 20.60 -4.95 -0.62
C LEU A 266 22.05 -4.48 -0.41
N ARG A 267 22.90 -5.30 0.19
CA ARG A 267 24.34 -5.01 0.35
C ARG A 267 25.03 -4.82 -0.99
N ALA A 268 24.81 -5.71 -1.95
CA ALA A 268 25.41 -5.59 -3.27
C ALA A 268 24.96 -4.32 -3.98
N PHE A 269 23.69 -3.96 -3.90
CA PHE A 269 23.20 -2.70 -4.46
C PHE A 269 23.87 -1.48 -3.82
N LEU A 270 23.93 -1.42 -2.48
CA LEU A 270 24.48 -0.28 -1.74
C LEU A 270 25.99 -0.11 -1.91
N HIS A 271 26.72 -1.21 -2.13
CA HIS A 271 28.18 -1.20 -2.23
C HIS A 271 28.70 -1.41 -3.67
N SER A 272 27.81 -1.46 -4.67
CA SER A 272 28.23 -1.62 -6.05
C SER A 272 28.85 -0.32 -6.58
N PRO A 273 30.09 -0.34 -7.10
CA PRO A 273 30.75 0.85 -7.62
C PRO A 273 30.13 1.36 -8.92
N ASP A 274 29.55 0.46 -9.71
CA ASP A 274 28.91 0.75 -11.00
C ASP A 274 27.39 0.56 -10.96
N GLY A 275 26.84 0.29 -9.77
CA GLY A 275 25.43 0.02 -9.56
C GLY A 275 24.97 -1.37 -9.96
N ALA A 276 25.83 -2.19 -10.58
CA ALA A 276 25.43 -3.53 -10.99
C ALA A 276 25.35 -4.49 -9.79
N ILE A 277 24.25 -5.22 -9.66
CA ILE A 277 24.03 -6.25 -8.64
C ILE A 277 24.50 -7.61 -9.19
N ARG A 278 25.76 -7.95 -8.94
CA ARG A 278 26.36 -9.23 -9.35
C ARG A 278 26.11 -10.30 -8.29
N LYS A 279 25.90 -11.54 -8.75
CA LYS A 279 25.75 -12.69 -7.85
C LYS A 279 26.96 -12.84 -6.92
N ASP A 280 26.70 -13.06 -5.64
CA ASP A 280 27.69 -13.46 -4.64
C ASP A 280 27.37 -14.86 -4.07
N ALA A 281 28.07 -15.27 -3.00
CA ALA A 281 27.88 -16.58 -2.37
C ALA A 281 26.54 -16.73 -1.62
N ASP A 282 25.97 -15.63 -1.13
CA ASP A 282 24.72 -15.60 -0.37
C ASP A 282 23.49 -15.35 -1.29
N MET A 283 23.72 -15.00 -2.55
CA MET A 283 22.70 -14.85 -3.58
C MET A 283 22.52 -16.13 -4.39
N PRO A 284 21.29 -16.68 -4.49
CA PRO A 284 21.07 -17.89 -5.29
C PRO A 284 21.22 -17.66 -6.80
N ILE A 285 20.90 -16.44 -7.26
CA ILE A 285 20.91 -16.04 -8.67
C ILE A 285 21.52 -14.64 -8.83
N GLU A 286 21.78 -14.22 -10.05
CA GLU A 286 22.12 -12.82 -10.35
C GLU A 286 20.81 -12.03 -10.52
N TRP A 287 20.76 -10.81 -9.98
CA TRP A 287 19.63 -9.91 -10.22
C TRP A 287 19.91 -9.12 -11.49
N GLN A 288 19.18 -9.45 -12.55
CA GLN A 288 19.30 -8.76 -13.82
C GLN A 288 18.50 -7.47 -13.79
N ALA A 289 19.10 -6.38 -14.29
CA ALA A 289 18.42 -5.10 -14.39
C ALA A 289 17.24 -5.17 -15.37
N TRP A 290 16.21 -4.38 -15.06
CA TRP A 290 15.15 -4.00 -15.98
C TRP A 290 15.76 -3.13 -17.08
N THR A 291 15.41 -3.40 -18.34
CA THR A 291 15.86 -2.62 -19.50
C THR A 291 14.66 -2.20 -20.35
N ALA A 292 14.88 -1.30 -21.30
CA ALA A 292 13.85 -0.89 -22.26
C ALA A 292 13.31 -2.07 -23.10
N ASP A 293 14.15 -3.08 -23.35
CA ASP A 293 13.81 -4.26 -24.16
C ASP A 293 13.31 -5.44 -23.30
N GLU A 294 13.61 -5.47 -22.00
CA GLU A 294 13.26 -6.59 -21.13
C GLU A 294 12.86 -6.14 -19.71
N GLU A 295 11.58 -6.34 -19.39
CA GLU A 295 10.96 -6.02 -18.11
C GLU A 295 11.25 -7.08 -17.05
N ARG A 296 12.50 -7.13 -16.57
CA ARG A 296 12.93 -8.14 -15.59
C ARG A 296 12.68 -7.73 -14.16
N PHE A 297 12.13 -8.64 -13.36
CA PHE A 297 11.99 -8.43 -11.91
C PHE A 297 12.27 -9.70 -11.11
N ILE A 298 12.90 -9.54 -9.95
CA ILE A 298 13.20 -10.66 -9.05
C ILE A 298 12.01 -10.90 -8.12
N THR A 299 11.64 -12.16 -7.90
CA THR A 299 10.68 -12.49 -6.84
C THR A 299 11.42 -12.98 -5.60
N PHE A 300 11.08 -12.39 -4.45
CA PHE A 300 11.50 -12.82 -3.13
C PHE A 300 10.39 -13.63 -2.46
N ASP A 301 10.61 -14.92 -2.27
CA ASP A 301 9.68 -15.84 -1.61
C ASP A 301 10.46 -16.89 -0.81
N ALA A 302 9.77 -17.67 0.01
CA ALA A 302 10.32 -18.83 0.70
C ALA A 302 9.23 -19.85 0.98
N ASP A 303 9.64 -21.13 1.01
CA ASP A 303 8.83 -22.16 1.66
C ASP A 303 9.24 -22.27 3.14
N ALA A 304 8.79 -23.32 3.83
CA ALA A 304 9.14 -23.54 5.24
C ALA A 304 10.65 -23.82 5.47
N LYS A 305 11.38 -24.28 4.44
CA LYS A 305 12.74 -24.81 4.53
C LYS A 305 13.79 -23.88 3.92
N SER A 306 13.50 -23.25 2.79
CA SER A 306 14.48 -22.43 2.04
C SER A 306 13.83 -21.29 1.27
N GLN A 307 14.65 -20.32 0.88
CA GLN A 307 14.28 -19.28 -0.06
C GLN A 307 13.89 -19.85 -1.44
N GLN A 308 12.95 -19.19 -2.09
CA GLN A 308 12.41 -19.55 -3.40
C GLN A 308 12.48 -18.31 -4.31
N ILE A 309 13.72 -17.91 -4.63
CA ILE A 309 14.01 -16.68 -5.39
C ILE A 309 14.11 -17.01 -6.87
N ARG A 310 13.44 -16.20 -7.70
CA ARG A 310 13.39 -16.40 -9.15
C ARG A 310 13.52 -15.08 -9.91
N MET A 311 14.14 -15.15 -11.08
CA MET A 311 14.12 -14.07 -12.06
C MET A 311 12.87 -14.25 -12.94
N ASN A 312 12.13 -13.19 -13.20
CA ASN A 312 10.95 -13.20 -14.05
C ASN A 312 11.12 -12.16 -15.16
N SER A 313 10.50 -12.42 -16.32
CA SER A 313 10.46 -11.53 -17.49
C SER A 313 9.06 -11.42 -18.09
N THR A 314 8.03 -11.76 -17.32
CA THR A 314 6.61 -11.56 -17.66
C THR A 314 6.13 -10.21 -17.15
N GLU A 315 4.90 -9.80 -17.51
CA GLU A 315 4.29 -8.62 -16.89
C GLU A 315 4.23 -8.78 -15.37
N LEU A 316 4.64 -7.73 -14.65
CA LEU A 316 4.63 -7.68 -13.19
C LEU A 316 3.18 -7.72 -12.65
N VAL A 317 2.28 -7.00 -13.31
CA VAL A 317 0.81 -7.01 -13.13
C VAL A 317 0.10 -6.81 -14.47
N PRO A 318 -1.20 -7.18 -14.60
CA PRO A 318 -1.97 -6.97 -15.83
C PRO A 318 -2.04 -5.51 -16.27
N SER A 319 -2.24 -5.28 -17.58
CA SER A 319 -2.40 -3.93 -18.16
C SER A 319 -3.59 -3.15 -17.55
N PRO A 320 -3.59 -1.81 -17.54
CA PRO A 320 -4.68 -1.02 -16.99
C PRO A 320 -5.93 -1.17 -17.86
N ASP A 321 -5.75 -1.50 -19.14
CA ASP A 321 -6.83 -1.81 -20.07
C ASP A 321 -7.46 -3.17 -19.76
N ASP A 322 -6.67 -4.19 -19.40
CA ASP A 322 -7.20 -5.48 -18.91
C ASP A 322 -7.98 -5.28 -17.62
N VAL A 323 -7.39 -4.55 -16.67
CA VAL A 323 -7.99 -4.15 -15.40
C VAL A 323 -9.30 -3.38 -15.66
N ARG A 324 -9.31 -2.39 -16.56
CA ARG A 324 -10.50 -1.61 -16.91
C ARG A 324 -11.58 -2.50 -17.52
N ARG A 325 -11.25 -3.33 -18.51
CA ARG A 325 -12.21 -4.25 -19.15
C ARG A 325 -12.83 -5.20 -18.14
N GLU A 326 -12.04 -5.73 -17.22
CA GLU A 326 -12.56 -6.63 -16.18
C GLU A 326 -13.45 -5.88 -15.18
N LEU A 327 -13.10 -4.64 -14.82
CA LEU A 327 -13.94 -3.78 -14.00
C LEU A 327 -15.29 -3.45 -14.65
N GLU A 328 -15.28 -3.20 -15.96
CA GLU A 328 -16.50 -2.94 -16.75
C GLU A 328 -17.36 -4.19 -16.91
N ALA A 329 -16.73 -5.37 -16.96
CA ALA A 329 -17.44 -6.66 -17.03
C ALA A 329 -17.98 -7.12 -15.66
N TRP A 330 -17.54 -6.53 -14.55
CA TRP A 330 -17.99 -6.91 -13.21
C TRP A 330 -19.44 -6.48 -12.97
N ASN A 331 -20.30 -7.41 -12.54
CA ASN A 331 -21.75 -7.18 -12.47
C ASN A 331 -22.28 -6.85 -11.06
N HIS A 332 -21.41 -6.56 -10.09
CA HIS A 332 -21.80 -6.14 -8.75
C HIS A 332 -21.48 -4.64 -8.52
N PRO A 333 -22.45 -3.72 -8.70
CA PRO A 333 -22.22 -2.28 -8.63
C PRO A 333 -21.58 -1.78 -7.33
N PRO A 334 -21.94 -2.28 -6.12
CA PRO A 334 -21.28 -1.86 -4.90
C PRO A 334 -19.77 -2.14 -4.87
N THR A 335 -19.32 -3.25 -5.49
CA THR A 335 -17.90 -3.55 -5.63
C THR A 335 -17.20 -2.59 -6.59
N ILE A 336 -17.83 -2.27 -7.73
CA ILE A 336 -17.30 -1.28 -8.67
C ILE A 336 -17.19 0.09 -8.00
N ASP A 337 -18.26 0.50 -7.32
CA ASP A 337 -18.33 1.77 -6.59
C ASP A 337 -17.25 1.83 -5.51
N TYR A 338 -17.00 0.73 -4.80
CA TYR A 338 -15.91 0.61 -3.84
C TYR A 338 -14.53 0.70 -4.47
N ILE A 339 -14.28 0.00 -5.58
CA ILE A 339 -12.99 0.05 -6.29
C ILE A 339 -12.76 1.46 -6.81
N LYS A 340 -13.75 2.11 -7.43
CA LYS A 340 -13.66 3.51 -7.87
C LYS A 340 -13.38 4.44 -6.70
N TYR A 341 -14.08 4.27 -5.58
CA TYR A 341 -13.78 4.99 -4.35
C TYR A 341 -12.34 4.75 -3.90
N PHE A 342 -11.84 3.51 -3.94
CA PHE A 342 -10.48 3.17 -3.54
C PHE A 342 -9.42 3.74 -4.48
N ILE A 343 -9.64 3.69 -5.80
CA ILE A 343 -8.80 4.33 -6.81
C ILE A 343 -8.70 5.82 -6.51
N ILE A 344 -9.85 6.47 -6.37
CA ILE A 344 -9.93 7.89 -6.02
C ILE A 344 -9.23 8.14 -4.68
N TYR A 345 -9.41 7.29 -3.68
CA TYR A 345 -8.81 7.44 -2.35
C TYR A 345 -7.28 7.32 -2.38
N SER A 346 -6.75 6.36 -3.14
CA SER A 346 -5.33 6.03 -3.17
C SER A 346 -4.53 6.79 -4.23
N TYR A 347 -5.16 7.27 -5.31
CA TYR A 347 -4.48 7.78 -6.52
C TYR A 347 -4.95 9.17 -6.97
N GLN A 348 -5.29 10.06 -6.02
CA GLN A 348 -5.86 11.39 -6.27
C GLN A 348 -5.16 12.30 -7.28
N HIS A 349 -4.02 11.91 -7.85
CA HIS A 349 -3.19 12.74 -8.72
C HIS A 349 -2.96 12.16 -10.14
N ASN A 350 -3.40 10.93 -10.46
CA ASN A 350 -2.93 10.27 -11.71
C ASN A 350 -4.02 9.79 -12.70
N TRP A 351 -5.31 10.01 -12.43
CA TRP A 351 -6.40 9.46 -13.26
C TRP A 351 -7.23 10.50 -14.03
N TYR A 352 -6.97 11.80 -13.87
CA TYR A 352 -7.71 12.87 -14.53
C TYR A 352 -6.80 13.88 -15.20
#